data_AF-A0A2H9T6F8-F1
#
_entry.id   AF-A0A2H9T6F8-F1
#
_cell.length_a   1.000
_cell.length_b   1.000
_cell.length_c   1.000
_cell.angle_alpha   90.00
_cell.angle_beta   90.00
_cell.angle_gamma   90.00
#
_symmetry.space_group_name_H-M   'P 1'
#
loop_
_entity.id
_entity.type
_entity.pdbx_description
1 polymer ?
#
loop_
_entity_poly.entity_id
_entity_poly.type
_entity_poly.pdbx_seq_one_letter_code
_entity_poly.pdbx_strand_id
1 'polypeptide(L)' 'MATYREKKAGVLVRVRLRGVNETATFDTKEEAKIWAEALEKKIRDNGPSISRVCK' A
#
# COMPACT_ATOMS: atom_id res chain seq x y z
N MET A 1 -3.07 7.60 -2.04
CA MET A 1 -3.75 7.97 -0.77
C MET A 1 -3.95 6.69 0.02
N ALA A 2 -3.24 6.51 1.12
CA ALA A 2 -3.40 5.37 2.02
C ALA A 2 -4.64 5.59 2.91
N THR A 3 -5.49 4.59 3.05
CA THR A 3 -6.64 4.58 3.96
C THR A 3 -6.34 3.66 5.13
N TYR A 4 -6.45 4.17 6.34
CA TYR A 4 -6.27 3.43 7.58
C TYR A 4 -7.64 3.13 8.19
N ARG A 5 -7.88 1.87 8.55
CA ARG A 5 -9.10 1.40 9.22
C ARG A 5 -8.70 0.64 10.47
N GLU A 6 -8.96 1.22 11.62
CA GLU A 6 -8.76 0.57 12.91
C GLU A 6 -9.89 -0.44 13.15
N LYS A 7 -9.53 -1.68 13.47
CA LYS A 7 -10.43 -2.74 13.91
C LYS A 7 -10.03 -3.18 15.32
N LYS A 8 -10.96 -3.84 16.03
CA LYS A 8 -10.71 -4.43 17.35
C LYS A 8 -9.52 -5.40 17.42
N ALA A 9 -9.03 -5.89 16.27
CA ALA A 9 -7.93 -6.86 16.14
C ALA A 9 -6.73 -6.31 15.35
N GLY A 10 -6.60 -4.97 15.21
CA GLY A 10 -5.47 -4.35 14.53
C GLY A 10 -5.86 -3.24 13.55
N VAL A 11 -4.86 -2.70 12.84
CA VAL A 11 -4.96 -1.62 11.87
C VAL A 11 -4.91 -2.18 10.45
N LEU A 12 -6.01 -2.07 9.72
CA LEU A 12 -6.06 -2.39 8.30
C LEU A 12 -5.63 -1.17 7.48
N VAL A 13 -4.63 -1.35 6.65
CA VAL A 13 -4.11 -0.32 5.73
C VAL A 13 -4.45 -0.72 4.31
N ARG A 14 -4.99 0.24 3.57
CA ARG A 14 -5.23 0.11 2.14
C ARG A 14 -4.48 1.19 1.39
N VAL A 15 -3.56 0.81 0.52
CA VAL A 15 -2.87 1.75 -0.36
C VAL A 15 -3.40 1.59 -1.78
N ARG A 16 -3.94 2.69 -2.30
CA ARG A 16 -4.29 2.83 -3.72
C ARG A 16 -3.40 3.88 -4.36
N LEU A 17 -2.53 3.44 -5.27
CA LEU A 17 -1.63 4.33 -6.00
C LEU A 17 -1.37 3.79 -7.41
N ARG A 18 -1.52 4.62 -8.45
CA ARG A 18 -1.18 4.31 -9.85
C ARG A 18 -1.71 2.95 -10.37
N GLY A 19 -2.93 2.57 -10.00
CA GLY A 19 -3.54 1.28 -10.40
C GLY A 19 -3.15 0.08 -9.52
N VAL A 20 -2.19 0.24 -8.61
CA VAL A 20 -1.88 -0.74 -7.56
C VAL A 20 -2.87 -0.55 -6.41
N ASN A 21 -3.47 -1.64 -5.98
CA ASN A 21 -4.43 -1.70 -4.87
C ASN A 21 -4.00 -2.81 -3.93
N GLU A 22 -3.28 -2.43 -2.90
CA GLU A 22 -2.75 -3.37 -1.90
C GLU A 22 -3.38 -3.11 -0.54
N THR A 23 -3.61 -4.18 0.20
CA THR A 23 -4.22 -4.14 1.52
C THR A 23 -3.46 -5.06 2.46
N ALA A 24 -3.12 -4.54 3.64
CA ALA A 24 -2.44 -5.29 4.69
C ALA A 24 -3.08 -4.97 6.04
N THR A 25 -2.94 -5.91 6.99
CA THR A 25 -3.43 -5.74 8.37
C THR A 25 -2.23 -5.85 9.29
N PHE A 26 -2.07 -4.89 10.19
CA PHE A 26 -0.97 -4.82 11.15
C PHE A 26 -1.54 -4.73 12.56
N ASP A 27 -0.76 -5.15 13.55
CA ASP A 27 -1.16 -5.03 14.96
C ASP A 27 -1.02 -3.57 15.44
N THR A 28 0.04 -2.89 15.00
CA THR A 28 0.35 -1.52 15.40
C THR A 28 0.15 -0.49 14.28
N LYS A 29 -0.22 0.74 14.67
CA LYS A 29 -0.29 1.89 13.74
C LYS A 29 1.07 2.26 13.15
N GLU A 30 2.14 2.00 13.88
CA GLU A 30 3.49 2.38 13.50
C GLU A 30 4.00 1.51 12.34
N GLU A 31 3.83 0.19 12.45
CA GLU A 31 4.12 -0.75 11.34
C GLU A 31 3.26 -0.46 10.11
N ALA A 32 1.98 -0.19 10.32
CA ALA A 32 1.05 0.22 9.27
C ALA A 32 1.54 1.44 8.47
N LYS A 33 2.14 2.41 9.15
CA LYS A 33 2.64 3.64 8.54
C LYS A 33 3.96 3.40 7.79
N ILE A 34 4.90 2.69 8.41
CA ILE A 34 6.18 2.30 7.79
C ILE A 34 5.93 1.49 6.52
N TRP A 35 4.99 0.54 6.57
CA TRP A 35 4.62 -0.26 5.43
C TRP A 35 3.96 0.56 4.32
N ALA A 36 3.03 1.46 4.66
CA ALA A 36 2.40 2.33 3.67
C ALA A 36 3.43 3.22 2.94
N GLU A 37 4.34 3.85 3.68
CA GLU A 37 5.40 4.69 3.11
C GLU A 37 6.37 3.88 2.25
N ALA A 38 6.77 2.68 2.70
CA ALA A 38 7.62 1.78 1.93
C ALA A 38 6.93 1.32 0.64
N LEU A 39 5.63 1.02 0.70
CA LEU A 39 4.84 0.60 -0.45
C LEU A 39 4.66 1.76 -1.45
N GLU A 40 4.33 2.96 -0.98
CA GLU A 40 4.22 4.15 -1.83
C GLU A 40 5.56 4.46 -2.51
N LYS A 41 6.68 4.37 -1.77
CA LYS A 41 8.03 4.52 -2.32
C LYS A 41 8.33 3.44 -3.37
N LYS A 42 7.98 2.18 -3.10
CA LYS A 42 8.15 1.06 -4.04
C LYS A 42 7.32 1.22 -5.31
N ILE A 43 6.06 1.64 -5.21
CA ILE A 43 5.18 1.89 -6.37
C ILE A 43 5.67 3.12 -7.16
N ARG A 44 6.24 4.12 -6.49
CA ARG A 44 6.83 5.30 -7.13
C ARG A 44 8.12 4.96 -7.88
N ASP A 45 9.01 4.18 -7.26
CA ASP A 45 10.33 3.82 -7.78
C ASP A 45 10.22 2.77 -8.89
N ASN A 46 9.41 1.73 -8.67
CA ASN A 46 9.21 0.66 -9.65
C ASN A 46 8.23 1.04 -10.78
N GLY A 47 7.56 2.19 -10.66
CA GLY A 47 6.39 2.56 -11.46
C GLY A 47 5.27 1.52 -11.33
N PRO A 48 4.06 1.77 -11.85
CA PRO A 48 3.23 0.64 -12.23
C PRO A 48 4.04 -0.06 -13.31
N SER A 49 4.59 -1.23 -13.01
CA SER A 49 4.94 -2.18 -14.06
C SER A 49 3.61 -2.67 -14.66
N ILE A 50 2.85 -1.74 -15.26
CA ILE A 50 2.08 -2.04 -16.44
C ILE A 50 3.14 -2.50 -17.43
N SER A 51 3.35 -3.82 -17.45
CA SER A 51 4.11 -4.46 -18.49
C SER A 51 3.71 -3.78 -19.79
N ARG A 52 4.71 -3.19 -20.43
CA ARG A 52 4.67 -2.71 -21.80
C ARG A 52 4.21 -3.89 -22.65
N VAL A 53 2.90 -4.10 -22.76
CA VAL A 53 2.33 -4.98 -23.78
C VAL A 53 2.53 -4.23 -25.07
N CYS A 54 3.69 -4.46 -25.67
CA CYS A 54 3.91 -4.24 -27.08
C CYS A 54 3.07 -5.30 -27.80
N LYS A 55 2.12 -4.88 -28.62
CA LYS A 55 1.59 -5.69 -29.71
C LYS A 55 1.37 -4.80 -30.93
#